data_AF-A0A835YTE2-F1
#
_entry.id   AF-A0A835YTE2-F1
#
_cell.length_a   1.000
_cell.length_b   1.000
_cell.length_c   1.000
_cell.angle_alpha   90.00
_cell.angle_beta   90.00
_cell.angle_gamma   90.00
#
_symmetry.space_group_name_H-M   'P 1'
#
loop_
_entity.id
_entity.type
_entity.pdbx_description
1 polymer ?
#
loop_
_entity_poly.entity_id
_entity_poly.type
_entity_poly.pdbx_seq_one_letter_code
_entity_poly.pdbx_strand_id
1 'polypeptide(L)'
;SNYDEVHELVLSRLSGPQYHRGLLGLTNMGNTCFMNTALQCLSNCVPLTDYFLAYDFRKEINASNRRGHGGAVAEAYGQLVNTLWGLGGEDGGSAGGEGGAPAVAAVTTLTPSDFKAAIDRVIPHFQGFQQHDVHEYLAFLLDAIHEDLNRVVVTSAAVDGAAAAAAARTREEAAAREAWRGYLLRNKSIVVDLFQGQLRSALTCDECGHVSVTFDPFMYLSVPV
;
A
#
# COMPACT_ATOMS: atom_id res chain seq x y z
N SER A 1 8.37 4.65 16.34
CA SER A 1 9.56 3.79 16.29
C SER A 1 10.40 4.16 15.09
N ASN A 2 11.71 3.95 15.17
CA ASN A 2 12.57 3.94 13.99
C ASN A 2 12.15 2.75 13.10
N TYR A 3 12.12 2.93 11.77
CA TYR A 3 11.89 1.84 10.82
C TYR A 3 12.82 0.63 11.08
N ASP A 4 14.08 0.86 11.44
CA ASP A 4 15.04 -0.21 11.71
C ASP A 4 14.60 -1.10 12.88
N GLU A 5 14.01 -0.53 13.93
CA GLU A 5 13.50 -1.29 15.08
C GLU A 5 12.33 -2.18 14.68
N VAL A 6 11.48 -1.69 13.76
CA VAL A 6 10.35 -2.46 13.23
C VAL A 6 10.87 -3.59 12.35
N HIS A 7 11.85 -3.31 11.49
CA HIS A 7 12.46 -4.31 10.62
C HIS A 7 13.10 -5.44 11.43
N GLU A 8 13.88 -5.12 12.46
CA GLU A 8 14.48 -6.11 13.36
C GLU A 8 13.41 -6.94 14.09
N LEU A 9 12.31 -6.31 14.52
CA LEU A 9 11.17 -7.04 15.09
C LEU A 9 10.57 -8.02 14.09
N VAL A 10 10.39 -7.63 12.82
CA VAL A 10 9.93 -8.55 11.77
C VAL A 10 10.90 -9.69 11.59
N LEU A 11 12.20 -9.42 11.42
CA LEU A 11 13.22 -10.46 11.29
C LEU A 11 13.20 -11.44 12.46
N SER A 12 13.00 -10.95 13.69
CA SER A 12 12.86 -11.79 14.87
C SER A 12 11.61 -12.70 14.82
N ARG A 13 10.47 -12.19 14.36
CA ARG A 13 9.23 -12.99 14.15
C ARG A 13 9.39 -13.97 12.99
N LEU A 14 10.20 -13.61 12.00
CA LEU A 14 10.52 -14.45 10.86
C LEU A 14 11.64 -15.47 11.14
N SER A 15 12.32 -15.37 12.28
CA SER A 15 13.35 -16.33 12.69
C SER A 15 12.72 -17.69 13.03
N GLY A 16 13.25 -18.78 12.45
CA GLY A 16 12.76 -20.15 12.67
C GLY A 16 12.79 -21.01 11.39
N PRO A 17 12.71 -22.34 11.52
CA PRO A 17 12.78 -23.27 10.39
C PRO A 17 11.47 -23.25 9.59
N GLN A 18 11.32 -22.26 8.70
CA GLN A 18 10.27 -22.25 7.69
C GLN A 18 10.90 -21.93 6.34
N TYR A 19 11.05 -22.95 5.49
CA TYR A 19 11.80 -22.89 4.23
C TYR A 19 11.11 -22.07 3.10
N HIS A 20 10.00 -21.38 3.34
CA HIS A 20 9.16 -20.81 2.25
C HIS A 20 8.50 -19.46 2.57
N ARG A 21 8.97 -18.71 3.57
CA ARG A 21 8.37 -17.39 3.91
C ARG A 21 8.54 -16.41 2.75
N GLY A 22 7.45 -15.85 2.25
CA GLY A 22 7.45 -14.97 1.08
C GLY A 22 7.71 -15.70 -0.25
N LEU A 23 7.91 -17.04 -0.24
CA LEU A 23 8.21 -17.86 -1.42
C LEU A 23 7.02 -18.72 -1.84
N LEU A 24 5.81 -18.16 -1.73
CA LEU A 24 4.57 -18.81 -2.14
C LEU A 24 4.09 -18.23 -3.47
N GLY A 25 3.76 -19.10 -4.44
CA GLY A 25 3.03 -18.70 -5.64
C GLY A 25 1.58 -18.33 -5.31
N LEU A 26 0.91 -17.63 -6.23
CA LEU A 26 -0.53 -17.35 -6.11
C LEU A 26 -1.30 -18.10 -7.19
N THR A 27 -2.35 -18.82 -6.79
CA THR A 27 -3.24 -19.54 -7.71
C THR A 27 -3.95 -18.54 -8.63
N ASN A 28 -4.00 -18.83 -9.93
CA ASN A 28 -4.80 -18.06 -10.87
C ASN A 28 -6.27 -18.50 -10.76
N MET A 29 -7.18 -17.57 -10.50
CA MET A 29 -8.61 -17.83 -10.27
C MET A 29 -9.46 -17.45 -11.50
N GLY A 30 -8.89 -17.53 -12.70
CA GLY A 30 -9.54 -17.16 -13.96
C GLY A 30 -9.12 -15.76 -14.39
N ASN A 31 -8.11 -15.68 -15.26
CA ASN A 31 -7.52 -14.43 -15.76
C ASN A 31 -7.03 -13.46 -14.67
N THR A 32 -6.74 -13.93 -13.44
CA THR A 32 -6.27 -13.07 -12.34
C THR A 32 -4.74 -12.95 -12.24
N CYS A 33 -4.00 -13.26 -13.32
CA CYS A 33 -2.53 -13.19 -13.29
C CYS A 33 -2.01 -11.77 -13.09
N PHE A 34 -2.71 -10.74 -13.59
CA PHE A 34 -2.38 -9.34 -13.33
C PHE A 34 -2.38 -9.02 -11.83
N MET A 35 -3.41 -9.49 -11.10
CA MET A 35 -3.50 -9.35 -9.65
C MET A 35 -2.37 -10.10 -8.95
N ASN A 36 -2.11 -11.35 -9.34
CA ASN A 36 -1.05 -12.15 -8.73
C ASN A 36 0.32 -11.47 -8.88
N THR A 37 0.62 -10.89 -10.05
CA THR A 37 1.85 -10.13 -10.30
C THR A 37 1.93 -8.90 -9.37
N ALA A 38 0.88 -8.09 -9.30
CA ALA A 38 0.86 -6.90 -8.44
C ALA A 38 1.05 -7.26 -6.95
N LEU A 39 0.36 -8.29 -6.46
CA LEU A 39 0.46 -8.74 -5.08
C LEU A 39 1.85 -9.27 -4.74
N GLN A 40 2.49 -10.02 -5.64
CA GLN A 40 3.86 -10.49 -5.45
C GLN A 40 4.85 -9.33 -5.38
N CYS A 41 4.72 -8.33 -6.27
CA CYS A 41 5.56 -7.13 -6.24
C CYS A 41 5.40 -6.35 -4.92
N LEU A 42 4.16 -6.12 -4.47
CA LEU A 42 3.90 -5.38 -3.23
C LEU A 42 4.31 -6.17 -1.98
N SER A 43 4.05 -7.48 -1.94
CA SER A 43 4.44 -8.37 -0.83
C SER A 43 5.96 -8.45 -0.65
N ASN A 44 6.74 -8.18 -1.71
CA ASN A 44 8.20 -8.13 -1.65
C ASN A 44 8.74 -6.70 -1.50
N CYS A 45 7.87 -5.70 -1.33
CA CYS A 45 8.27 -4.38 -0.86
C CYS A 45 8.46 -4.44 0.66
N VAL A 46 9.70 -4.70 1.11
CA VAL A 46 10.04 -4.94 2.52
C VAL A 46 9.42 -3.91 3.47
N PRO A 47 9.51 -2.58 3.23
CA PRO A 47 8.92 -1.62 4.18
C PRO A 47 7.41 -1.71 4.30
N LEU A 48 6.71 -2.03 3.21
CA LEU A 48 5.26 -2.21 3.22
C LEU A 48 4.88 -3.51 3.94
N THR A 49 5.59 -4.60 3.65
CA THR A 49 5.37 -5.89 4.30
C THR A 49 5.63 -5.81 5.80
N ASP A 50 6.72 -5.17 6.21
CA ASP A 50 7.05 -4.97 7.62
C ASP A 50 5.97 -4.20 8.35
N TYR A 51 5.38 -3.19 7.71
CA TYR A 51 4.25 -2.46 8.25
C TYR A 51 3.05 -3.37 8.52
N PHE A 52 2.69 -4.28 7.60
CA PHE A 52 1.57 -5.21 7.79
C PHE A 52 1.88 -6.40 8.71
N LEU A 53 3.16 -6.75 8.93
CA LEU A 53 3.57 -7.87 9.78
C LEU A 53 3.89 -7.47 11.23
N ALA A 54 4.45 -6.29 11.46
CA ALA A 54 4.88 -5.85 12.78
C ALA A 54 4.09 -4.67 13.34
N TYR A 55 3.57 -3.80 12.47
CA TYR A 55 2.79 -2.65 12.90
C TYR A 55 1.31 -3.04 13.06
N ASP A 56 0.66 -2.42 14.03
CA ASP A 56 -0.78 -2.57 14.22
C ASP A 56 -1.52 -1.63 13.28
N PHE A 57 -1.48 -1.95 11.97
CA PHE A 57 -2.12 -1.16 10.91
C PHE A 57 -3.62 -0.94 11.17
N ARG A 58 -4.25 -1.85 11.94
CA ARG A 58 -5.67 -1.76 12.32
C ARG A 58 -5.98 -0.50 13.13
N LYS A 59 -5.00 0.04 13.87
CA LYS A 59 -5.13 1.34 14.56
C LYS A 59 -5.15 2.53 13.61
N GLU A 60 -4.61 2.37 12.39
CA GLU A 60 -4.60 3.41 11.37
C GLU A 60 -5.77 3.29 10.39
N ILE A 61 -6.59 2.24 10.49
CA ILE A 61 -7.80 2.09 9.67
C ILE A 61 -8.75 3.26 9.93
N ASN A 62 -9.01 4.02 8.86
CA ASN A 62 -9.95 5.13 8.87
C ASN A 62 -11.30 4.68 8.34
N ALA A 63 -12.07 3.98 9.18
CA ALA A 63 -13.40 3.49 8.84
C ALA A 63 -14.40 4.61 8.49
N SER A 64 -14.11 5.86 8.85
CA SER A 64 -14.95 7.03 8.60
C SER A 64 -14.63 7.76 7.29
N ASN A 65 -13.53 7.40 6.62
CA ASN A 65 -13.13 8.04 5.37
C ASN A 65 -14.12 7.70 4.25
N ARG A 66 -14.79 8.72 3.71
CA ARG A 66 -15.77 8.56 2.63
C ARG A 66 -15.16 8.09 1.31
N ARG A 67 -13.84 8.23 1.14
CA ARG A 67 -13.09 7.72 -0.02
C ARG A 67 -12.49 6.34 0.25
N GLY A 68 -12.45 5.93 1.51
CA GLY A 68 -12.00 4.60 1.90
C GLY A 68 -13.13 3.58 1.80
N HIS A 69 -12.81 2.37 2.24
CA HIS A 69 -13.64 1.18 2.08
C HIS A 69 -13.89 0.52 3.44
N GLY A 70 -13.94 1.33 4.51
CA GLY A 70 -14.13 0.87 5.87
C GLY A 70 -12.96 0.04 6.42
N GLY A 71 -11.78 0.09 5.79
CA GLY A 71 -10.64 -0.78 6.13
C GLY A 71 -10.65 -2.15 5.48
N ALA A 72 -11.65 -2.46 4.65
CA ALA A 72 -11.83 -3.81 4.10
C ALA A 72 -10.67 -4.24 3.19
N VAL A 73 -10.07 -3.32 2.42
CA VAL A 73 -8.95 -3.64 1.52
C VAL A 73 -7.66 -3.78 2.33
N ALA A 74 -7.41 -2.85 3.27
CA ALA A 74 -6.24 -2.92 4.13
C ALA A 74 -6.22 -4.20 4.99
N GLU A 75 -7.36 -4.60 5.56
CA GLU A 75 -7.50 -5.82 6.34
C GLU A 75 -7.26 -7.07 5.48
N ALA A 76 -7.90 -7.16 4.30
CA ALA A 76 -7.72 -8.28 3.39
C ALA A 76 -6.27 -8.40 2.88
N TYR A 77 -5.62 -7.28 2.57
CA TYR A 77 -4.22 -7.27 2.17
C TYR A 77 -3.30 -7.69 3.34
N GLY A 78 -3.55 -7.18 4.55
CA GLY A 78 -2.80 -7.56 5.74
C GLY A 78 -2.90 -9.05 6.05
N GLN A 79 -4.10 -9.65 5.94
CA GLN A 79 -4.31 -11.10 6.11
C GLN A 79 -3.56 -11.91 5.05
N LEU A 80 -3.61 -11.46 3.79
CA LEU A 80 -2.87 -12.09 2.69
C LEU A 80 -1.36 -12.06 2.96
N VAL A 81 -0.80 -10.92 3.35
CA VAL A 81 0.64 -10.76 3.66
C VAL A 81 1.04 -11.64 4.86
N ASN A 82 0.24 -11.66 5.93
CA ASN A 82 0.51 -12.54 7.08
C ASN A 82 0.53 -14.02 6.68
N THR A 83 -0.34 -14.43 5.76
CA THR A 83 -0.35 -15.80 5.24
C THR A 83 0.86 -16.09 4.36
N LEU A 84 1.18 -15.18 3.43
CA LEU A 84 2.33 -15.29 2.52
C LEU A 84 3.68 -15.44 3.27
N TRP A 85 3.80 -14.76 4.41
CA TRP A 85 5.03 -14.73 5.21
C TRP A 85 5.02 -15.66 6.44
N GLY A 86 4.01 -16.53 6.54
CA GLY A 86 3.96 -17.61 7.53
C GLY A 86 3.67 -17.16 8.97
N LEU A 87 3.00 -16.01 9.14
CA LEU A 87 2.57 -15.46 10.43
C LEU A 87 1.05 -15.59 10.66
N GLY A 88 0.27 -16.05 9.68
CA GLY A 88 -1.19 -16.22 9.75
C GLY A 88 -1.69 -17.48 10.50
N GLY A 89 -0.96 -17.97 11.50
CA GLY A 89 -1.18 -19.30 12.09
C GLY A 89 -2.13 -19.40 13.29
N GLU A 90 -2.65 -18.30 13.83
CA GLU A 90 -3.35 -18.37 15.14
C GLU A 90 -4.86 -18.11 15.10
N ASP A 91 -5.42 -17.43 14.09
CA ASP A 91 -6.85 -17.07 14.10
C ASP A 91 -7.57 -17.35 12.77
N GLY A 92 -8.13 -18.57 12.64
CA GLY A 92 -9.41 -18.82 11.97
C GLY A 92 -9.43 -19.13 10.47
N GLY A 93 -9.56 -20.42 10.11
CA GLY A 93 -10.12 -20.81 8.81
C GLY A 93 -9.76 -22.18 8.23
N SER A 94 -10.24 -23.26 8.87
CA SER A 94 -10.50 -24.58 8.25
C SER A 94 -9.35 -25.34 7.56
N ALA A 95 -8.47 -25.92 8.38
CA ALA A 95 -8.01 -27.29 8.15
C ALA A 95 -8.22 -28.06 9.45
N GLY A 96 -9.33 -28.77 9.55
CA GLY A 96 -9.62 -29.64 10.69
C GLY A 96 -8.62 -30.80 10.76
N GLY A 97 -8.13 -31.07 11.96
CA GLY A 97 -7.30 -32.24 12.25
C GLY A 97 -6.47 -32.08 13.50
N GLU A 98 -7.03 -32.46 14.65
CA GLU A 98 -6.28 -32.71 15.88
C GLU A 98 -5.28 -33.86 15.68
N GLY A 99 -4.06 -33.70 16.17
CA GLY A 99 -3.14 -34.81 16.46
C GLY A 99 -2.04 -35.05 15.43
N GLY A 100 -0.80 -34.72 15.84
CA GLY A 100 0.44 -35.15 15.19
C GLY A 100 0.92 -34.17 14.12
N ALA A 101 2.16 -33.68 14.27
CA ALA A 101 2.84 -32.91 13.23
C ALA A 101 2.81 -33.73 11.93
N PRO A 102 2.04 -33.32 10.90
CA PRO A 102 2.11 -33.98 9.62
C PRO A 102 3.43 -33.55 8.99
N ALA A 103 4.11 -34.47 8.31
CA ALA A 103 5.15 -34.13 7.37
C ALA A 103 4.57 -33.10 6.40
N VAL A 104 4.94 -31.83 6.58
CA VAL A 104 4.36 -30.69 5.86
C VAL A 104 4.67 -30.90 4.40
N ALA A 105 3.67 -31.33 3.62
CA ALA A 105 3.70 -31.11 2.19
C ALA A 105 3.91 -29.59 2.03
N ALA A 106 5.10 -29.20 1.57
CA ALA A 106 5.48 -27.81 1.44
C ALA A 106 4.43 -27.13 0.55
N VAL A 107 3.53 -26.38 1.16
CA VAL A 107 2.57 -25.57 0.41
C VAL A 107 3.41 -24.57 -0.35
N THR A 108 3.42 -24.65 -1.68
CA THR A 108 4.16 -23.74 -2.56
C THR A 108 3.25 -22.68 -3.17
N THR A 109 1.95 -22.72 -2.87
CA THR A 109 0.95 -21.88 -3.53
C THR A 109 -0.19 -21.52 -2.58
N LEU A 110 -0.64 -20.27 -2.63
CA LEU A 110 -1.76 -19.72 -1.89
C LEU A 110 -2.86 -19.28 -2.86
N THR A 111 -4.12 -19.56 -2.53
CA THR A 111 -5.27 -19.07 -3.30
C THR A 111 -5.85 -17.83 -2.62
N PRO A 112 -5.73 -16.62 -3.20
CA PRO A 112 -6.12 -15.37 -2.54
C PRO A 112 -7.62 -15.06 -2.70
N SER A 113 -8.50 -16.02 -2.39
CA SER A 113 -9.95 -15.89 -2.62
C SER A 113 -10.59 -14.77 -1.79
N ASP A 114 -10.24 -14.66 -0.51
CA ASP A 114 -10.79 -13.63 0.37
C ASP A 114 -10.37 -12.23 -0.06
N PHE A 115 -9.09 -12.09 -0.47
CA PHE A 115 -8.58 -10.84 -1.01
C PHE A 115 -9.28 -10.47 -2.33
N LYS A 116 -9.45 -11.42 -3.26
CA LYS A 116 -10.18 -11.18 -4.51
C LYS A 116 -11.62 -10.75 -4.23
N ALA A 117 -12.31 -11.38 -3.28
CA ALA A 117 -13.67 -11.01 -2.90
C ALA A 117 -13.77 -9.61 -2.29
N ALA A 118 -12.77 -9.20 -1.49
CA ALA A 118 -12.69 -7.85 -0.95
C ALA A 118 -12.49 -6.81 -2.06
N ILE A 119 -11.55 -7.05 -2.99
CA ILE A 119 -11.30 -6.16 -4.13
C ILE A 119 -12.51 -6.09 -5.04
N ASP A 120 -13.16 -7.21 -5.36
CA ASP A 120 -14.35 -7.23 -6.22
C ASP A 120 -15.49 -6.37 -5.65
N ARG A 121 -15.65 -6.34 -4.33
CA ARG A 121 -16.67 -5.51 -3.67
C ARG A 121 -16.37 -4.01 -3.79
N VAL A 122 -15.09 -3.66 -3.76
CA VAL A 122 -14.61 -2.28 -3.66
C VAL A 122 -14.38 -1.65 -5.02
N ILE A 123 -13.86 -2.44 -5.97
CA ILE A 123 -13.49 -1.99 -7.31
C ILE A 123 -14.20 -2.88 -8.33
N PRO A 124 -15.49 -2.59 -8.64
CA PRO A 124 -16.27 -3.38 -9.60
C PRO A 124 -15.63 -3.51 -10.98
N HIS A 125 -14.72 -2.59 -11.34
CA HIS A 125 -13.98 -2.63 -12.60
C HIS A 125 -13.17 -3.92 -12.80
N PHE A 126 -12.69 -4.56 -11.72
CA PHE A 126 -11.92 -5.81 -11.78
C PHE A 126 -12.76 -7.07 -11.53
N GLN A 127 -14.09 -6.93 -11.45
CA GLN A 127 -14.98 -8.08 -11.29
C GLN A 127 -14.99 -8.97 -12.53
N GLY A 128 -15.27 -10.25 -12.30
CA GLY A 128 -15.32 -11.26 -13.34
C GLY A 128 -13.94 -11.80 -13.70
N PHE A 129 -13.80 -12.20 -14.96
CA PHE A 129 -12.66 -12.97 -15.47
C PHE A 129 -12.08 -12.37 -16.74
N GLN A 130 -12.13 -11.05 -16.91
CA GLN A 130 -11.47 -10.38 -18.03
C GLN A 130 -9.98 -10.16 -17.73
N GLN A 131 -9.18 -9.97 -18.78
CA GLN A 131 -7.80 -9.56 -18.62
C GLN A 131 -7.74 -8.06 -18.32
N HIS A 132 -6.83 -7.65 -17.44
CA HIS A 132 -6.63 -6.26 -17.04
C HIS A 132 -5.14 -5.89 -17.07
N ASP A 133 -4.87 -4.60 -17.13
CA ASP A 133 -3.53 -4.06 -16.99
C ASP A 133 -3.08 -4.15 -15.52
N VAL A 134 -1.90 -4.73 -15.29
CA VAL A 134 -1.30 -4.85 -13.95
C VAL A 134 -1.00 -3.48 -13.33
N HIS A 135 -0.63 -2.49 -14.15
CA HIS A 135 -0.31 -1.15 -13.68
C HIS A 135 -1.57 -0.41 -13.23
N GLU A 136 -2.66 -0.53 -13.99
CA GLU A 136 -3.98 -0.01 -13.57
C GLU A 136 -4.40 -0.66 -12.25
N TYR A 137 -4.31 -1.99 -12.15
CA TYR A 137 -4.62 -2.70 -10.92
C TYR A 137 -3.78 -2.23 -9.72
N LEU A 138 -2.48 -2.05 -9.92
CA LEU A 138 -1.56 -1.59 -8.88
C LEU A 138 -1.94 -0.19 -8.38
N ALA A 139 -2.26 0.73 -9.30
CA ALA A 139 -2.68 2.09 -8.97
C ALA A 139 -3.95 2.09 -8.10
N PHE A 140 -4.96 1.33 -8.52
CA PHE A 140 -6.22 1.19 -7.77
C PHE A 140 -6.03 0.53 -6.40
N LEU A 141 -5.18 -0.50 -6.32
CA LEU A 141 -4.91 -1.19 -5.05
C LEU A 141 -4.19 -0.27 -4.05
N LEU A 142 -3.16 0.46 -4.50
CA LEU A 142 -2.43 1.39 -3.64
C LEU A 142 -3.30 2.57 -3.21
N ASP A 143 -4.17 3.09 -4.08
CA ASP A 143 -5.15 4.11 -3.72
C ASP A 143 -6.17 3.61 -2.69
N ALA A 144 -6.69 2.39 -2.87
CA ALA A 144 -7.62 1.79 -1.92
C ALA A 144 -6.98 1.54 -0.54
N ILE A 145 -5.74 1.05 -0.50
CA ILE A 145 -4.96 0.90 0.75
C ILE A 145 -4.67 2.28 1.35
N HIS A 146 -4.34 3.27 0.53
CA HIS A 146 -4.08 4.64 0.97
C HIS A 146 -5.29 5.21 1.70
N GLU A 147 -6.46 5.14 1.08
CA GLU A 147 -7.70 5.72 1.63
C GLU A 147 -8.20 4.95 2.87
N ASP A 148 -8.04 3.62 2.91
CA ASP A 148 -8.34 2.82 4.10
C ASP A 148 -7.43 3.15 5.29
N LEU A 149 -6.17 3.52 5.04
CA LEU A 149 -5.16 3.83 6.07
C LEU A 149 -4.84 5.33 6.17
N ASN A 150 -5.72 6.19 5.64
CA ASN A 150 -5.48 7.63 5.67
C ASN A 150 -5.68 8.17 7.09
N ARG A 151 -4.56 8.51 7.75
CA ARG A 151 -4.48 9.02 9.12
C ARG A 151 -5.12 10.40 9.28
N VAL A 152 -5.42 11.10 8.19
CA VAL A 152 -6.15 12.37 8.25
C VAL A 152 -7.63 12.09 8.51
N VAL A 153 -8.02 12.14 9.78
CA VAL A 153 -9.43 12.23 10.18
C VAL A 153 -9.83 13.69 10.09
N VAL A 154 -10.89 14.01 9.32
CA VAL A 154 -11.38 15.39 9.10
C VAL A 154 -11.64 16.07 10.44
N THR A 155 -10.62 16.74 10.96
CA THR A 155 -10.65 17.60 12.12
C THR A 155 -9.82 18.81 11.74
N SER A 156 -10.44 19.97 11.87
CA SER A 156 -9.93 21.28 11.51
C SER A 156 -8.69 21.64 12.32
N ALA A 157 -7.54 21.09 11.97
CA ALA A 157 -6.25 21.51 12.50
C ALA A 157 -5.57 22.38 11.45
N ALA A 158 -5.65 23.70 11.64
CA ALA A 158 -4.76 24.63 10.96
C ALA A 158 -3.32 24.28 11.36
N VAL A 159 -2.47 23.96 10.39
CA VAL A 159 -1.07 23.62 10.67
C VAL A 159 -0.23 24.86 10.38
N ASP A 160 0.60 25.29 11.33
CA ASP A 160 1.42 26.52 11.29
C ASP A 160 2.42 26.60 10.13
N GLY A 161 2.08 27.36 9.08
CA GLY A 161 2.84 27.55 7.82
C GLY A 161 4.31 27.99 7.98
N ALA A 162 4.64 28.64 9.10
CA ALA A 162 5.86 29.43 9.26
C ALA A 162 7.18 28.62 9.28
N ALA A 163 7.19 27.41 9.85
CA ALA A 163 8.44 26.66 10.07
C ALA A 163 9.05 26.08 8.77
N ALA A 164 8.21 25.65 7.81
CA ALA A 164 8.69 25.04 6.56
C ALA A 164 9.26 26.07 5.58
N ALA A 165 8.73 27.30 5.59
CA ALA A 165 9.23 28.40 4.76
C ALA A 165 10.64 28.86 5.19
N ALA A 166 10.96 28.81 6.48
CA ALA A 166 12.26 29.24 7.02
C ALA A 166 13.44 28.34 6.62
N ALA A 167 13.18 27.08 6.25
CA ALA A 167 14.21 26.11 5.87
C ALA A 167 14.50 26.06 4.35
N ALA A 168 13.68 26.72 3.52
CA ALA A 168 13.82 26.68 2.08
C ALA A 168 14.96 27.58 1.57
N ARG A 169 15.80 27.07 0.67
CA ARG A 169 16.92 27.84 0.10
C ARG A 169 16.49 28.76 -1.04
N THR A 170 15.40 28.42 -1.72
CA THR A 170 14.85 29.18 -2.85
C THR A 170 13.35 29.35 -2.72
N ARG A 171 12.79 30.34 -3.42
CA ARG A 171 11.33 30.54 -3.52
C ARG A 171 10.63 29.31 -4.12
N GLU A 172 11.30 28.64 -5.06
CA GLU A 172 10.79 27.43 -5.68
C GLU A 172 10.75 26.26 -4.68
N GLU A 173 11.82 26.09 -3.89
CA GLU A 173 11.86 25.09 -2.81
C GLU A 173 10.76 25.37 -1.76
N ALA A 174 10.52 26.65 -1.44
CA ALA A 174 9.44 27.04 -0.54
C ALA A 174 8.06 26.69 -1.11
N ALA A 175 7.83 26.93 -2.41
CA ALA A 175 6.58 26.59 -3.09
C ALA A 175 6.34 25.08 -3.15
N ALA A 176 7.38 24.29 -3.45
CA ALA A 176 7.32 22.83 -3.45
C ALA A 176 6.95 22.28 -2.06
N ARG A 177 7.63 22.77 -1.01
CA ARG A 177 7.35 22.41 0.39
C ARG A 177 5.94 22.78 0.82
N GLU A 178 5.44 23.95 0.44
CA GLU A 178 4.08 24.38 0.75
C GLU A 178 3.04 23.52 0.00
N ALA A 179 3.26 23.20 -1.27
CA ALA A 179 2.39 22.32 -2.02
C ALA A 179 2.34 20.91 -1.41
N TRP A 180 3.49 20.35 -1.01
CA TRP A 180 3.56 19.03 -0.37
C TRP A 180 2.87 19.05 0.99
N ARG A 181 3.09 20.10 1.77
CA ARG A 181 2.40 20.30 3.05
C ARG A 181 0.89 20.34 2.86
N GLY A 182 0.40 21.13 1.90
CA GLY A 182 -1.01 21.21 1.55
C GLY A 182 -1.59 19.87 1.11
N TYR A 183 -0.79 19.05 0.42
CA TYR A 183 -1.14 17.67 0.08
C TYR A 183 -1.27 16.79 1.35
N LEU A 184 -0.28 16.85 2.25
CA LEU A 184 -0.29 16.10 3.52
C LEU A 184 -1.40 16.52 4.49
N LEU A 185 -2.02 17.69 4.33
CA LEU A 185 -3.21 18.05 5.11
C LEU A 185 -4.40 17.14 4.84
N ARG A 186 -4.40 16.41 3.72
CA ARG A 186 -5.50 15.54 3.28
C ARG A 186 -5.07 14.08 3.13
N ASN A 187 -3.78 13.83 2.90
CA ASN A 187 -3.28 12.51 2.55
C ASN A 187 -2.10 12.15 3.44
N LYS A 188 -2.29 11.25 4.39
CA LYS A 188 -1.21 10.68 5.21
C LYS A 188 -1.46 9.21 5.45
N SER A 189 -0.68 8.34 4.83
CA SER A 189 -0.72 6.90 5.10
C SER A 189 0.63 6.28 4.76
N ILE A 190 0.79 4.99 5.07
CA ILE A 190 1.99 4.23 4.67
C ILE A 190 2.25 4.29 3.15
N VAL A 191 1.19 4.41 2.34
CA VAL A 191 1.33 4.52 0.88
C VAL A 191 1.96 5.86 0.49
N VAL A 192 1.57 6.95 1.16
CA VAL A 192 2.18 8.27 0.95
C VAL A 192 3.65 8.24 1.37
N ASP A 193 3.93 7.61 2.52
CA ASP A 193 5.27 7.56 3.10
C ASP A 193 6.26 6.79 2.21
N LEU A 194 5.81 5.74 1.52
CA LEU A 194 6.68 4.82 0.76
C LEU A 194 6.69 5.07 -0.75
N PHE A 195 5.54 5.37 -1.35
CA PHE A 195 5.39 5.34 -2.80
C PHE A 195 5.20 6.72 -3.43
N GLN A 196 4.82 7.73 -2.63
CA GLN A 196 4.50 9.02 -3.21
C GLN A 196 5.66 10.00 -3.14
N GLY A 197 5.81 10.73 -4.24
CA GLY A 197 6.73 11.86 -4.36
C GLY A 197 6.03 13.08 -4.94
N GLN A 198 6.83 14.05 -5.34
CA GLN A 198 6.34 15.29 -5.94
C GLN A 198 7.06 15.57 -7.27
N LEU A 199 6.28 15.84 -8.32
CA LEU A 199 6.77 16.29 -9.62
C LEU A 199 6.72 17.82 -9.69
N ARG A 200 7.68 18.40 -10.41
CA ARG A 200 7.67 19.81 -10.80
C ARG A 200 7.24 19.89 -12.26
N SER A 201 6.07 20.46 -12.51
CA SER A 201 5.54 20.67 -13.85
C SER A 201 5.70 22.14 -14.22
N ALA A 202 6.30 22.45 -15.38
CA ALA A 202 6.43 23.80 -15.88
C ALA A 202 5.81 23.90 -17.28
N LEU A 203 4.78 24.73 -17.40
CA LEU A 203 4.08 24.99 -18.66
C LEU A 203 4.42 26.39 -19.13
N THR A 204 4.98 26.50 -20.33
CA THR A 204 5.27 27.77 -20.99
C THR A 204 4.19 28.04 -22.03
N CYS A 205 3.54 29.20 -21.96
CA CYS A 205 2.61 29.63 -22.99
C CYS A 205 3.37 30.15 -24.22
N ASP A 206 3.11 29.58 -25.39
CA ASP A 206 3.79 29.95 -26.63
C ASP A 206 3.37 31.33 -27.19
N GLU A 207 2.26 31.90 -26.72
CA GLU A 207 1.78 33.22 -27.16
C GLU A 207 2.38 34.37 -26.35
N CYS A 208 2.39 34.25 -25.02
CA CYS A 208 2.81 35.34 -24.11
C CYS A 208 4.11 35.06 -23.35
N GLY A 209 4.69 33.86 -23.49
CA GLY A 209 5.91 33.45 -22.79
C GLY A 209 5.75 33.24 -21.28
N HIS A 210 4.53 33.33 -20.73
CA HIS A 210 4.28 33.11 -19.31
C HIS A 210 4.59 31.65 -18.94
N VAL A 211 5.35 31.47 -17.85
CA VAL A 211 5.68 30.15 -17.29
C VAL A 211 4.89 29.92 -16.02
N SER A 212 4.02 28.92 -16.03
CA SER A 212 3.30 28.43 -14.85
C SER A 212 4.01 27.20 -14.30
N VAL A 213 4.35 27.21 -13.01
CA VAL A 213 5.00 26.09 -12.31
C VAL A 213 4.05 25.53 -11.27
N THR A 214 3.80 24.23 -11.32
CA THR A 214 3.02 23.48 -10.32
C THR A 214 3.84 22.35 -9.73
N PHE A 215 3.43 21.91 -8.54
CA PHE A 215 4.06 20.81 -7.82
C PHE A 215 3.01 19.77 -7.46
N ASP A 216 3.05 18.64 -8.15
CA ASP A 216 1.97 17.67 -8.16
C ASP A 216 2.43 16.36 -7.50
N PRO A 217 1.65 15.76 -6.59
CA PRO A 217 1.96 14.45 -6.03
C PRO A 217 1.89 13.38 -7.13
N PHE A 218 2.75 12.38 -7.05
CA PHE A 218 2.69 11.19 -7.90
C PHE A 218 2.92 9.93 -7.07
N MET A 219 2.40 8.79 -7.54
CA MET A 219 2.59 7.48 -6.90
C MET A 219 3.51 6.55 -7.71
N TYR A 220 3.57 6.76 -9.01
CA TYR A 220 4.41 6.00 -9.94
C TYR A 220 4.81 6.91 -11.12
N LEU A 221 5.88 6.52 -11.82
CA LEU A 221 6.36 7.23 -13.00
C LEU A 221 6.16 6.36 -14.24
N SER A 222 5.29 6.80 -15.14
CA SER A 222 5.15 6.20 -16.46
C SER A 222 6.18 6.82 -17.40
N VAL A 223 7.15 6.01 -17.83
CA VAL A 223 8.26 6.45 -18.69
C VAL A 223 7.97 6.04 -20.13
N PRO A 224 8.04 6.97 -21.12
CA PRO A 224 7.89 6.62 -22.52
C PRO A 224 9.04 5.72 -23.01
N VAL A 225 8.75 4.87 -23.98
CA VAL A 225 9.73 3.97 -24.63
C VAL A 225 10.52 4.70 -25.70
#